data_AF-A0A935CPS6-F1
#
_entry.id   AF-A0A935CPS6-F1
#
_cell.length_a   1.000
_cell.length_b   1.000
_cell.length_c   1.000
_cell.angle_alpha   90.00
_cell.angle_beta   90.00
_cell.angle_gamma   90.00
#
_symmetry.space_group_name_H-M   'P 1'
#
loop_
_entity.id
_entity.type
_entity.pdbx_description
1 polymer ?
#
loop_
_entity_poly.entity_id
_entity_poly.type
_entity_poly.pdbx_seq_one_letter_code
_entity_poly.pdbx_strand_id
1 'polypeptide(L)'
;MIPYPASVHEAEGAFVLTADTQIRVEPPTAPLLALGHDLAAHLRPATGFELPVVTGAPAAGQLRLTTVGADPALGAEGYQLMIQPDAVTLTAPQPAGLHWGLQTLRQRLPAASAW
;
A
#
# COMPACT_ATOMS: atom_id res chain seq x y z
N MET A 1 -4.98 17.86 9.06
CA MET A 1 -6.10 16.94 9.34
C MET A 1 -5.77 15.61 8.70
N ILE A 2 -6.03 14.49 9.38
CA ILE A 2 -5.86 13.14 8.82
C ILE A 2 -7.27 12.64 8.52
N PRO A 3 -7.64 12.37 7.25
CA PRO A 3 -8.95 11.81 6.94
C PRO A 3 -9.05 10.40 7.50
N TYR A 4 -10.15 10.12 8.21
CA TYR A 4 -10.46 8.79 8.71
C TYR A 4 -11.06 7.95 7.57
N PRO A 5 -10.69 6.68 7.39
CA PRO A 5 -11.30 5.83 6.37
C PRO A 5 -12.81 5.77 6.57
N ALA A 6 -13.57 5.87 5.47
CA ALA A 6 -15.03 5.84 5.51
C ALA A 6 -15.58 4.50 6.06
N SER A 7 -14.81 3.41 5.93
CA SER A 7 -15.09 2.12 6.54
C SER A 7 -13.79 1.35 6.83
N VAL A 8 -13.78 0.60 7.94
CA VAL A 8 -12.74 -0.37 8.26
C VAL A 8 -13.42 -1.68 8.57
N HIS A 9 -13.07 -2.72 7.81
CA HIS A 9 -13.43 -4.09 8.12
C HIS A 9 -12.16 -4.81 8.54
N GLU A 10 -12.05 -5.15 9.81
CA GLU A 10 -10.94 -5.96 10.31
C GLU A 10 -11.21 -7.42 9.93
N ALA A 11 -10.34 -7.98 9.10
CA ALA A 11 -10.34 -9.40 8.74
C ALA A 11 -9.22 -10.10 9.53
N GLU A 12 -9.44 -11.38 9.86
CA GLU A 12 -8.40 -12.20 10.49
C GLU A 12 -7.24 -12.44 9.52
N GLY A 13 -6.02 -12.27 10.01
CA GLY A 13 -4.79 -12.48 9.25
C GLY A 13 -3.84 -11.29 9.37
N ALA A 14 -2.56 -11.55 9.10
CA ALA A 14 -1.53 -10.53 9.06
C ALA A 14 -0.64 -10.76 7.85
N PHE A 15 -0.23 -9.66 7.21
CA PHE A 15 0.82 -9.69 6.21
C PHE A 15 2.17 -9.51 6.88
N VAL A 16 3.12 -10.39 6.60
CA VAL A 16 4.49 -10.29 7.13
C VAL A 16 5.39 -9.71 6.05
N LEU A 17 6.01 -8.57 6.35
CA LEU A 17 7.05 -8.00 5.50
C LEU A 17 8.29 -8.89 5.57
N THR A 18 8.85 -9.24 4.41
CA THR A 18 10.07 -10.04 4.26
C THR A 18 11.06 -9.33 3.34
N ALA A 19 12.30 -9.83 3.28
CA ALA A 19 13.30 -9.35 2.33
C ALA A 19 12.86 -9.51 0.86
N ASP A 20 12.04 -10.51 0.56
CA ASP A 20 11.51 -10.78 -0.78
C ASP A 20 10.28 -9.93 -1.14
N THR A 21 9.78 -9.12 -0.19
CA THR A 21 8.60 -8.28 -0.44
C THR A 21 8.91 -7.20 -1.47
N GLN A 22 8.04 -7.06 -2.46
CA GLN A 22 8.17 -6.07 -3.53
C GLN A 22 6.99 -5.09 -3.49
N ILE A 23 7.25 -3.82 -3.80
CA ILE A 23 6.20 -2.80 -3.96
C ILE A 23 5.85 -2.73 -5.44
N ARG A 24 4.68 -3.24 -5.80
CA ARG A 24 4.21 -3.28 -7.18
C ARG A 24 3.32 -2.09 -7.48
N VAL A 25 3.57 -1.46 -8.62
CA VAL A 25 2.79 -0.30 -9.09
C VAL A 25 2.09 -0.62 -10.42
N GLU A 26 0.79 -0.34 -10.49
CA GLU A 26 -0.02 -0.58 -11.68
C GLU A 26 -1.18 0.43 -11.86
N PRO A 27 -1.29 1.16 -12.98
CA PRO A 27 -0.33 1.25 -14.07
C PRO A 27 0.94 2.02 -13.62
N PRO A 28 2.09 1.82 -14.30
CA PRO A 28 3.37 2.44 -13.95
C PRO A 28 3.44 3.91 -14.37
N THR A 29 2.50 4.72 -13.87
CA THR A 29 2.48 6.18 -14.11
C THR A 29 3.45 6.87 -13.15
N ALA A 30 3.99 8.02 -13.56
CA ALA A 30 4.93 8.78 -12.72
C ALA A 30 4.39 9.09 -11.30
N PRO A 31 3.11 9.50 -11.11
CA PRO A 31 2.57 9.74 -9.76
C PRO A 31 2.53 8.48 -8.90
N LEU A 32 2.15 7.34 -9.47
CA LEU A 32 2.07 6.09 -8.71
C LEU A 32 3.46 5.52 -8.39
N LEU A 33 4.42 5.66 -9.30
CA LEU A 33 5.81 5.27 -9.05
C LEU A 33 6.41 6.10 -7.92
N ALA A 34 6.14 7.42 -7.89
CA ALA A 34 6.56 8.28 -6.80
C ALA A 34 5.98 7.81 -5.45
N LEU A 35 4.67 7.49 -5.40
CA LEU A 35 4.03 6.94 -4.19
C LEU A 35 4.64 5.60 -3.76
N GLY A 36 4.97 4.72 -4.71
CA GLY A 36 5.65 3.45 -4.43
C GLY A 36 7.05 3.66 -3.85
N HIS A 37 7.82 4.60 -4.40
CA HIS A 37 9.14 4.95 -3.87
C HIS A 37 9.06 5.61 -2.50
N ASP A 38 8.07 6.47 -2.26
CA ASP A 38 7.82 7.09 -0.96
C ASP A 38 7.51 6.03 0.10
N LEU A 39 6.68 5.04 -0.22
CA LEU A 39 6.41 3.90 0.67
C LEU A 39 7.70 3.12 0.96
N ALA A 40 8.48 2.78 -0.08
CA ALA A 40 9.74 2.06 0.08
C ALA A 40 10.71 2.81 0.99
N ALA A 41 10.88 4.12 0.78
CA ALA A 41 11.75 4.98 1.56
C ALA A 41 11.35 5.05 3.04
N HIS A 42 10.06 4.93 3.35
CA HIS A 42 9.57 4.90 4.73
C HIS A 42 9.74 3.53 5.40
N LEU A 43 9.60 2.44 4.65
CA LEU A 43 9.68 1.09 5.22
C LEU A 43 11.12 0.62 5.42
N ARG A 44 12.02 0.93 4.48
CA ARG A 44 13.43 0.51 4.50
C ARG A 44 14.13 0.74 5.85
N PRO A 45 14.06 1.92 6.48
CA PRO A 45 14.74 2.16 7.75
C PRO A 45 14.14 1.36 8.92
N ALA A 46 12.84 1.06 8.86
CA ALA A 46 12.14 0.35 9.93
C ALA A 46 12.28 -1.18 9.81
N THR A 47 12.47 -1.71 8.60
CA THR A 47 12.52 -3.16 8.34
C THR A 47 13.92 -3.69 8.00
N GLY A 48 14.82 -2.84 7.49
CA GLY A 48 16.10 -3.26 6.94
C GLY A 48 16.01 -3.95 5.57
N PHE A 49 14.83 -4.04 4.95
CA PHE A 49 14.63 -4.69 3.65
C PHE A 49 14.70 -3.69 2.50
N GLU A 50 15.19 -4.14 1.32
CA GLU A 50 15.33 -3.27 0.14
C GLU A 50 13.99 -2.84 -0.47
N LEU A 51 12.96 -3.69 -0.41
CA LEU A 51 11.60 -3.41 -0.88
C LEU A 51 11.57 -2.73 -2.27
N PRO A 52 12.06 -3.40 -3.33
CA PRO A 52 12.16 -2.78 -4.64
C PRO A 52 10.79 -2.41 -5.21
N VAL A 53 10.73 -1.29 -5.92
CA VAL A 53 9.53 -0.85 -6.64
C VAL A 53 9.56 -1.47 -8.03
N VAL A 54 8.55 -2.27 -8.33
CA VAL A 54 8.45 -3.06 -9.57
C VAL A 54 7.16 -2.79 -10.32
N THR A 55 7.18 -3.07 -11.62
CA THR A 55 6.03 -2.93 -12.52
C THR A 55 5.71 -4.28 -13.16
N GLY A 56 4.51 -4.46 -13.70
CA GLY A 56 4.09 -5.70 -14.37
C GLY A 56 3.17 -6.58 -13.52
N ALA A 57 3.06 -7.86 -13.86
CA ALA A 57 2.02 -8.76 -13.32
C ALA A 57 2.09 -8.98 -11.79
N PRO A 58 0.93 -9.12 -11.10
CA PRO A 58 0.87 -9.48 -9.69
C PRO A 58 1.69 -10.72 -9.33
N ALA A 59 2.36 -10.69 -8.17
CA ALA A 59 3.06 -11.83 -7.57
C ALA A 59 2.64 -12.00 -6.09
N ALA A 60 2.81 -13.19 -5.53
CA ALA A 60 2.60 -13.40 -4.09
C ALA A 60 3.65 -12.65 -3.26
N GLY A 61 3.31 -12.28 -2.02
CA GLY A 61 4.20 -11.57 -1.10
C GLY A 61 4.42 -10.10 -1.45
N GLN A 62 3.43 -9.42 -2.03
CA GLN A 62 3.61 -8.06 -2.56
C GLN A 62 2.77 -6.99 -1.84
N LEU A 63 3.26 -5.76 -1.92
CA LEU A 63 2.51 -4.53 -1.66
C LEU A 63 2.09 -3.92 -3.00
N ARG A 64 0.82 -4.08 -3.41
CA ARG A 64 0.32 -3.58 -4.70
C ARG A 64 -0.38 -2.24 -4.53
N LEU A 65 0.06 -1.24 -5.29
CA LEU A 65 -0.57 0.08 -5.42
C LEU A 65 -1.20 0.20 -6.80
N THR A 66 -2.52 0.42 -6.87
CA THR A 66 -3.21 0.45 -8.16
C THR A 66 -4.37 1.42 -8.29
N THR A 67 -4.59 1.91 -9.51
CA THR A 67 -5.85 2.57 -9.89
C THR A 67 -6.73 1.69 -10.78
N VAL A 68 -6.29 0.50 -11.14
CA VAL A 68 -7.04 -0.44 -11.98
C VAL A 68 -8.08 -1.17 -11.14
N GLY A 69 -9.32 -1.21 -11.63
CA GLY A 69 -10.42 -1.90 -10.95
C GLY A 69 -10.91 -1.20 -9.69
N ALA A 70 -10.57 0.08 -9.50
CA ALA A 70 -11.09 0.88 -8.40
C ALA A 70 -12.60 1.12 -8.55
N ASP A 71 -13.34 1.07 -7.44
CA ASP A 71 -14.74 1.46 -7.43
C ASP A 71 -14.86 2.98 -7.63
N PRO A 72 -15.46 3.45 -8.73
CA PRO A 72 -15.61 4.89 -9.00
C PRO A 72 -16.45 5.61 -7.93
N ALA A 73 -17.29 4.90 -7.16
CA ALA A 73 -18.10 5.48 -6.09
C ALA A 73 -17.24 6.01 -4.91
N LEU A 74 -15.98 5.57 -4.80
CA LEU A 74 -15.04 6.06 -3.78
C LEU A 74 -14.61 7.53 -4.00
N GLY A 75 -14.82 8.08 -5.21
CA GLY A 75 -14.41 9.43 -5.54
C GLY A 75 -12.88 9.60 -5.63
N ALA A 76 -12.41 10.85 -5.70
CA ALA A 76 -11.01 11.14 -5.96
C ALA A 76 -10.06 10.79 -4.79
N GLU A 77 -10.56 10.83 -3.56
CA GLU A 77 -9.75 10.59 -2.35
C GLU A 77 -10.05 9.26 -1.68
N GLY A 78 -11.11 8.57 -2.09
CA GLY A 78 -11.45 7.27 -1.53
C GLY A 78 -10.50 6.17 -2.01
N TYR A 79 -10.25 5.22 -1.13
CA TYR A 79 -9.38 4.08 -1.38
C TYR A 79 -9.93 2.84 -0.68
N GLN A 80 -9.48 1.69 -1.15
CA GLN A 80 -9.70 0.40 -0.52
C GLN A 80 -8.33 -0.20 -0.16
N LEU A 81 -8.11 -0.43 1.13
CA LEU A 81 -6.94 -1.13 1.64
C LEU A 81 -7.35 -2.55 2.04
N MET A 82 -6.79 -3.54 1.36
CA MET A 82 -6.98 -4.95 1.66
C MET A 82 -5.66 -5.55 2.12
N ILE A 83 -5.66 -6.14 3.32
CA ILE A 83 -4.49 -6.80 3.92
C ILE A 83 -4.83 -8.29 4.04
N GLN A 84 -4.07 -9.13 3.35
CA GLN A 84 -4.20 -10.58 3.36
C GLN A 84 -2.82 -11.20 3.66
N PRO A 85 -2.75 -12.46 4.13
CA PRO A 85 -1.47 -13.11 4.42
C PRO A 85 -0.50 -13.18 3.24
N ASP A 86 -1.04 -13.22 2.01
CA ASP A 86 -0.28 -13.34 0.76
C ASP A 86 -0.01 -12.00 0.07
N ALA A 87 -0.78 -10.95 0.34
CA ALA A 87 -0.57 -9.64 -0.27
C ALA A 87 -1.26 -8.52 0.50
N VAL A 88 -0.72 -7.30 0.34
CA VAL A 88 -1.42 -6.06 0.68
C VAL A 88 -1.74 -5.34 -0.63
N THR A 89 -3.02 -5.03 -0.85
CA THR A 89 -3.47 -4.30 -2.04
C THR A 89 -4.12 -2.99 -1.63
N LEU A 90 -3.60 -1.89 -2.17
CA LEU A 90 -4.19 -0.57 -2.07
C LEU A 90 -4.70 -0.13 -3.44
N THR A 91 -6.02 0.03 -3.53
CA THR A 91 -6.72 0.40 -4.77
C THR A 91 -7.42 1.74 -4.57
N ALA A 92 -7.30 2.68 -5.52
CA ALA A 92 -8.06 3.93 -5.48
C ALA A 92 -8.36 4.47 -6.89
N PRO A 93 -9.44 5.24 -7.11
CA PRO A 93 -9.75 5.78 -8.45
C PRO A 93 -8.73 6.81 -8.95
N GLN A 94 -8.00 7.47 -8.03
CA GLN A 94 -7.02 8.51 -8.34
C GLN A 94 -5.80 8.41 -7.41
N PRO A 95 -4.65 9.00 -7.80
CA PRO A 95 -3.44 9.03 -6.97
C PRO A 95 -3.65 9.64 -5.58
N ALA A 96 -4.58 10.59 -5.43
CA ALA A 96 -4.90 11.19 -4.14
C ALA A 96 -5.44 10.16 -3.13
N GLY A 97 -6.33 9.25 -3.57
CA GLY A 97 -6.80 8.17 -2.71
C GLY A 97 -5.69 7.18 -2.33
N LEU A 98 -4.76 6.87 -3.25
CA LEU A 98 -3.58 6.07 -2.91
C LEU A 98 -2.72 6.75 -1.84
N HIS A 99 -2.51 8.07 -1.94
CA HIS A 99 -1.77 8.82 -0.93
C HIS A 99 -2.40 8.67 0.47
N TRP A 100 -3.72 8.80 0.57
CA TRP A 100 -4.43 8.62 1.84
C TRP A 100 -4.38 7.19 2.36
N GLY A 101 -4.54 6.20 1.48
CA GLY A 101 -4.41 4.80 1.86
C GLY A 101 -3.02 4.42 2.36
N LEU A 102 -1.96 5.00 1.79
CA LEU A 102 -0.60 4.82 2.31
C LEU A 102 -0.44 5.39 3.72
N GLN A 103 -1.07 6.53 4.03
CA GLN A 103 -1.08 7.06 5.41
C GLN A 103 -1.74 6.08 6.38
N THR A 104 -2.88 5.49 6.00
CA THR A 104 -3.57 4.48 6.82
C THR A 104 -2.76 3.21 6.98
N LEU A 105 -2.17 2.69 5.89
CA LEU A 105 -1.32 1.51 5.94
C LEU A 105 -0.17 1.71 6.94
N ARG A 106 0.48 2.88 6.91
CA ARG A 106 1.56 3.21 7.83
C ARG A 106 1.13 3.24 9.30
N GLN A 107 -0.09 3.68 9.59
CA GLN A 107 -0.62 3.68 10.97
C GLN A 107 -0.92 2.27 11.48
N ARG A 108 -1.17 1.31 10.58
CA ARG A 108 -1.50 -0.08 10.91
C ARG A 108 -0.27 -0.97 11.03
N LEU A 109 0.88 -0.55 10.52
CA LEU A 109 2.14 -1.23 10.79
C LEU A 109 2.43 -1.13 12.29
N PRO A 110 2.82 -2.23 12.97
CA PRO A 110 3.25 -2.14 14.34
C PRO A 110 4.33 -1.06 14.41
N ALA A 111 4.12 -0.05 15.28
CA ALA A 111 5.14 0.93 15.57
C ALA A 111 6.40 0.13 15.89
N ALA A 112 7.42 0.25 15.03
CA ALA A 112 8.61 -0.57 15.09
C ALA A 112 9.01 -0.70 16.56
N SER A 113 8.88 -1.90 17.11
CA SER A 113 9.32 -2.19 18.46
C SER A 113 10.83 -2.17 18.41
N ALA A 114 11.37 -0.96 18.46
CA ALA A 114 12.77 -0.66 18.57
C ALA A 114 13.16 -0.79 20.04
N TRP A 115 13.72 -1.95 20.40
CA TRP A 115 14.70 -2.10 21.48
C TRP A 115 15.68 -3.20 21.08
#